data_AF-A0A428JGA5-F1
#
_entry.id   AF-A0A428JGA5-F1
#
_cell.length_a   1.000
_cell.length_b   1.000
_cell.length_c   1.000
_cell.angle_alpha   90.00
_cell.angle_beta   90.00
_cell.angle_gamma   90.00
#
_symmetry.space_group_name_H-M   'P 1'
#
loop_
_entity.id
_entity.type
_entity.pdbx_description
1 polymer ?
#
loop_
_entity_poly.entity_id
_entity_poly.type
_entity_poly.pdbx_seq_one_letter_code
_entity_poly.pdbx_strand_id
1 'polypeptide(L)'
;MQTLTQPLPSHVSDAPALASEPVAPHICLNCDSPVPDRYCGHCGQDALHTHRLTMADMPHDVLHSIWHVDKGILYTLKTMVRRPGPTIRAYLAGKRVDHFRPLSLLFLVTGVYALVCSVLHIQFLPPRDPAIPEAVWQMQQTSTTFFMKYLSWFYVAMVPVWALMARWFLRRGGYNYAECLIIAAFITAICNFFALLYVPVLYRYSGTPHIGTASVLFILPVVAYATWAYGSLLAHTSLSLARRMWCGFMTYMLGYLVCVLAIVCTTYALNWSTFKEAMRQQVKQQMEQQARAAKATAPTPQ
;
A
#
# COMPACT_ATOMS: atom_id res chain seq x y z
N MET A 1 20.03 63.41 -62.20
CA MET A 1 19.05 62.35 -61.91
C MET A 1 19.40 61.14 -62.76
N GLN A 2 20.08 60.15 -62.18
CA GLN A 2 20.16 58.78 -62.72
C GLN A 2 20.71 57.89 -61.61
N THR A 3 19.84 57.01 -61.14
CA THR A 3 20.00 56.09 -60.02
C THR A 3 20.87 54.90 -60.42
N LEU A 4 21.90 54.62 -59.63
CA LEU A 4 22.77 53.45 -59.72
C LEU A 4 21.98 52.17 -59.42
N THR A 5 22.03 51.21 -60.33
CA THR A 5 21.71 49.80 -60.10
C THR A 5 23.02 49.02 -60.04
N GLN A 6 23.28 48.33 -58.93
CA GLN A 6 24.26 47.25 -58.85
C GLN A 6 23.67 46.06 -58.09
N PRO A 7 24.05 44.81 -58.44
CA PRO A 7 23.38 43.59 -58.01
C PRO A 7 23.93 43.05 -56.67
N LEU A 8 23.08 42.25 -55.99
CA LEU A 8 23.35 41.58 -54.72
C LEU A 8 24.47 40.53 -54.81
N PRO A 9 25.40 40.43 -53.84
CA PRO A 9 26.20 39.23 -53.62
C PRO A 9 25.53 38.29 -52.59
N SER A 10 25.37 37.04 -53.00
CA SER A 10 25.03 35.89 -52.16
C SER A 10 26.19 35.56 -51.22
N HIS A 11 25.99 35.72 -49.91
CA HIS A 11 26.88 35.11 -48.91
C HIS A 11 26.10 34.18 -48.01
N VAL A 12 26.54 32.93 -48.08
CA VAL A 12 26.17 31.74 -47.32
C VAL A 12 26.18 32.05 -45.83
N SER A 13 25.06 31.77 -45.16
CA SER A 13 24.94 31.82 -43.71
C SER A 13 25.58 30.56 -43.13
N ASP A 14 26.85 30.66 -42.74
CA ASP A 14 27.47 29.71 -41.82
C ASP A 14 26.91 29.99 -40.43
N ALA A 15 25.79 29.34 -40.09
CA ALA A 15 25.32 29.28 -38.72
C ALA A 15 26.31 28.39 -37.92
N PRO A 16 26.90 28.89 -36.82
CA PRO A 16 27.71 28.03 -35.97
C PRO A 16 26.80 26.98 -35.34
N ALA A 17 27.11 25.70 -35.59
CA ALA A 17 26.53 24.60 -34.85
C ALA A 17 26.68 24.91 -33.35
N LEU A 18 25.56 25.02 -32.64
CA LEU A 18 25.54 25.02 -31.18
C LEU A 18 26.19 23.71 -30.73
N ALA A 19 27.48 23.78 -30.43
CA ALA A 19 28.16 22.79 -29.63
C ALA A 19 27.39 22.75 -28.30
N SER A 20 26.64 21.68 -28.09
CA SER A 20 26.10 21.33 -26.79
C SER A 20 27.26 21.40 -25.81
N GLU A 21 27.15 22.27 -24.81
CA GLU A 21 28.12 22.31 -23.70
C GLU A 21 28.37 20.88 -23.20
N PRO A 22 29.63 20.49 -22.93
CA PRO A 22 29.92 19.17 -22.41
C PRO A 22 29.27 19.06 -21.03
N VAL A 23 28.10 18.41 -20.99
CA VAL A 23 27.43 18.03 -19.74
C VAL A 23 28.43 17.18 -18.98
N ALA A 24 28.81 17.63 -17.78
CA ALA A 24 29.73 16.89 -16.92
C ALA A 24 29.26 15.43 -16.82
N PRO A 25 30.14 14.42 -16.98
CA PRO A 25 29.72 13.02 -17.00
C PRO A 25 29.03 12.68 -15.68
N HIS A 26 27.72 12.41 -15.75
CA HIS A 26 26.95 11.99 -14.59
C HIS A 26 27.31 10.54 -14.26
N ILE A 27 27.53 10.22 -12.98
CA ILE A 27 27.76 8.85 -12.55
C ILE A 27 26.40 8.15 -12.34
N CYS A 28 26.23 6.97 -12.93
CA CYS A 28 25.00 6.18 -12.79
C CYS A 28 24.82 5.69 -11.34
N LEU A 29 23.69 6.02 -10.70
CA LEU A 29 23.41 5.60 -9.32
C LEU A 29 23.25 4.08 -9.14
N ASN A 30 22.96 3.32 -10.20
CA ASN A 30 22.80 1.86 -10.14
C ASN A 30 24.12 1.09 -10.30
N CYS A 31 24.94 1.46 -11.30
CA CYS A 31 26.14 0.70 -11.69
C CYS A 31 27.45 1.49 -11.63
N ASP A 32 27.42 2.73 -11.17
CA ASP A 32 28.58 3.61 -10.97
C ASP A 32 29.39 3.90 -12.27
N SER A 33 28.85 3.55 -13.44
CA SER A 33 29.46 3.88 -14.73
C SER A 33 29.29 5.36 -15.07
N PRO A 34 30.28 6.01 -15.72
CA PRO A 34 30.08 7.34 -16.30
C PRO A 34 29.00 7.27 -17.39
N VAL A 35 28.09 8.23 -17.35
CA VAL A 35 26.96 8.34 -18.28
C VAL A 35 27.15 9.60 -19.13
N PRO A 36 27.47 9.45 -20.42
CA PRO A 36 27.64 10.58 -21.34
C PRO A 36 26.31 11.19 -21.81
N ASP A 37 25.19 10.47 -21.63
CA ASP A 37 23.88 10.78 -22.23
C ASP A 37 22.73 10.60 -21.22
N ARG A 38 21.46 10.73 -21.65
CA ARG A 38 20.30 10.57 -20.74
C ARG A 38 20.21 9.18 -20.08
N TYR A 39 20.51 8.13 -20.84
CA TYR A 39 20.40 6.74 -20.38
C TYR A 39 21.78 6.09 -20.23
N CYS A 40 21.97 5.31 -19.17
CA CYS A 40 23.17 4.52 -18.96
C CYS A 40 23.26 3.38 -19.99
N GLY A 41 24.29 3.38 -20.83
CA GLY A 41 24.53 2.32 -21.81
C GLY A 41 24.83 0.94 -21.20
N HIS A 42 25.19 0.86 -19.91
CA HIS A 42 25.49 -0.39 -19.22
C HIS A 42 24.24 -1.02 -18.58
N CYS A 43 23.44 -0.24 -17.86
CA CYS A 43 22.29 -0.77 -17.10
C CYS A 43 20.92 -0.21 -17.54
N GLY A 44 20.86 0.71 -18.51
CA GLY A 44 19.62 1.26 -19.04
C GLY A 44 18.92 2.31 -18.16
N GLN A 45 19.50 2.70 -17.01
CA GLN A 45 18.91 3.71 -16.12
C GLN A 45 18.87 5.10 -16.76
N ASP A 46 17.75 5.82 -16.65
CA ASP A 46 17.68 7.28 -16.91
C ASP A 46 18.48 8.02 -15.84
N ALA A 47 19.77 8.26 -16.10
CA ALA A 47 20.69 8.85 -15.14
C ALA A 47 20.43 10.35 -14.93
N LEU A 48 19.86 11.02 -15.93
CA LEU A 48 19.57 12.46 -15.89
C LEU A 48 18.35 12.78 -14.99
N HIS A 49 17.35 11.92 -14.97
CA HIS A 49 16.12 12.12 -14.17
C HIS A 49 16.08 11.33 -12.87
N THR A 50 17.07 10.45 -12.60
CA THR A 50 17.11 9.77 -11.30
C THR A 50 17.67 10.71 -10.23
N HIS A 51 16.77 11.28 -9.43
CA HIS A 51 17.10 12.11 -8.28
C HIS A 51 16.38 11.60 -7.02
N ARG A 52 16.71 12.22 -5.88
CA ARG A 52 16.05 11.93 -4.60
C ARG A 52 14.57 12.27 -4.72
N LEU A 53 13.71 11.32 -4.35
CA LEU A 53 12.26 11.44 -4.50
C LEU A 53 11.69 12.61 -3.70
N THR A 54 10.96 13.50 -4.37
CA THR A 54 10.21 14.58 -3.74
C THR A 54 8.71 14.45 -3.99
N MET A 55 7.90 15.27 -3.31
CA MET A 55 6.44 15.26 -3.49
C MET A 55 6.00 15.76 -4.87
N ALA A 56 6.81 16.57 -5.54
CA ALA A 56 6.51 17.12 -6.86
C ALA A 56 6.52 16.05 -7.96
N ASP A 57 7.33 15.00 -7.79
CA ASP A 57 7.57 13.98 -8.80
C ASP A 57 6.51 12.86 -8.79
N MET A 58 5.79 12.73 -7.68
CA MET A 58 4.86 11.61 -7.45
C MET A 58 3.72 11.50 -8.46
N PRO A 59 2.99 12.57 -8.83
CA PRO A 59 1.83 12.45 -9.72
C PRO A 59 2.23 11.93 -11.10
N HIS A 60 3.35 12.42 -11.63
CA HIS A 60 3.88 12.02 -12.93
C HIS A 60 4.37 10.56 -12.91
N ASP A 61 5.04 10.16 -11.83
CA ASP A 61 5.54 8.80 -11.70
C ASP A 61 4.43 7.76 -11.50
N VAL A 62 3.38 8.06 -10.73
CA VAL A 62 2.28 7.11 -10.47
C VAL A 62 1.56 6.71 -11.75
N LEU A 63 1.23 7.67 -12.62
CA LEU A 63 0.48 7.42 -13.84
C LEU A 63 1.29 6.60 -14.86
N HIS A 64 2.57 6.93 -15.05
CA HIS A 64 3.46 6.14 -15.90
C HIS A 64 3.79 4.77 -15.33
N SER A 65 3.68 4.57 -14.00
CA SER A 65 3.99 3.29 -13.36
C SER A 65 2.98 2.19 -13.71
N ILE A 66 1.70 2.52 -13.91
CA ILE A 66 0.62 1.54 -14.02
C ILE A 66 0.65 0.78 -15.37
N TRP A 67 1.28 1.35 -16.40
CA TRP A 67 1.22 0.84 -17.76
C TRP A 67 2.40 -0.05 -18.18
N HIS A 68 3.48 -0.14 -17.39
CA HIS A 68 4.65 -0.94 -17.71
C HIS A 68 4.86 -2.09 -16.71
N VAL A 69 4.58 -3.32 -17.16
CA VAL A 69 4.89 -4.54 -16.41
C VAL A 69 6.32 -4.98 -16.76
N ASP A 70 7.29 -4.47 -16.01
CA ASP A 70 8.72 -4.75 -16.17
C ASP A 70 9.16 -6.12 -15.62
N LYS A 71 10.30 -6.60 -16.14
CA LYS A 71 10.94 -7.90 -15.82
C LYS A 71 11.50 -8.05 -14.38
N GLY A 72 11.15 -7.14 -13.45
CA GLY A 72 11.73 -7.05 -12.09
C GLY A 72 10.87 -7.58 -10.94
N ILE A 73 9.65 -8.08 -11.19
CA ILE A 73 8.69 -8.44 -10.13
C ILE A 73 9.24 -9.54 -9.21
N LEU A 74 9.70 -10.66 -9.78
CA LEU A 74 10.21 -11.79 -9.00
C LEU A 74 11.46 -11.40 -8.20
N TYR A 75 12.36 -10.61 -8.79
CA TYR A 75 13.54 -10.10 -8.10
C TYR A 75 13.15 -9.23 -6.90
N THR A 76 12.16 -8.35 -7.08
CA THR A 76 11.67 -7.45 -6.03
C THR A 76 10.99 -8.20 -4.90
N LEU A 77 10.08 -9.12 -5.20
CA LEU A 77 9.46 -9.99 -4.20
C LEU A 77 10.52 -10.77 -3.42
N LYS A 78 11.47 -11.39 -4.13
CA LYS A 78 12.55 -12.20 -3.55
C LYS A 78 13.44 -11.41 -2.60
N THR A 79 13.85 -10.21 -3.00
CA THR A 79 14.75 -9.36 -2.22
C THR A 79 14.04 -8.69 -1.04
N MET A 80 12.79 -8.26 -1.24
CA MET A 80 11.97 -7.68 -0.18
C MET A 80 11.62 -8.68 0.92
N VAL A 81 11.28 -9.93 0.57
CA VAL A 81 10.99 -10.98 1.57
C VAL A 81 12.25 -11.33 2.39
N ARG A 82 13.43 -11.37 1.76
CA ARG A 82 14.68 -11.78 2.45
C ARG A 82 15.40 -10.65 3.19
N ARG A 83 15.36 -9.43 2.66
CA ARG A 83 16.15 -8.28 3.15
C ARG A 83 15.44 -6.95 2.85
N PRO A 84 14.29 -6.66 3.48
CA PRO A 84 13.47 -5.50 3.15
C PRO A 84 14.21 -4.17 3.36
N GLY A 85 14.88 -3.98 4.51
CA GLY A 85 15.58 -2.74 4.82
C GLY A 85 16.67 -2.36 3.81
N PRO A 86 17.65 -3.23 3.52
CA PRO A 86 18.65 -2.98 2.49
C PRO A 86 18.05 -2.76 1.10
N THR A 87 17.03 -3.53 0.74
CA THR A 87 16.35 -3.43 -0.57
C THR A 87 15.70 -2.07 -0.75
N ILE A 88 14.90 -1.63 0.23
CA ILE A 88 14.23 -0.34 0.18
C ILE A 88 15.28 0.80 0.19
N ARG A 89 16.31 0.73 1.03
CA ARG A 89 17.37 1.76 1.03
C ARG A 89 18.11 1.86 -0.30
N ALA A 90 18.41 0.74 -0.96
CA ALA A 90 19.02 0.74 -2.28
C ALA A 90 18.11 1.40 -3.33
N TYR A 91 16.80 1.09 -3.30
CA TYR A 91 15.81 1.72 -4.16
C TYR A 91 15.75 3.25 -3.94
N LEU A 92 15.70 3.68 -2.68
CA LEU A 92 15.67 5.10 -2.30
C LEU A 92 16.97 5.82 -2.71
N ALA A 93 18.11 5.12 -2.68
CA ALA A 93 19.41 5.64 -3.14
C ALA A 93 19.53 5.71 -4.68
N GLY A 94 18.51 5.28 -5.44
CA GLY A 94 18.48 5.39 -6.90
C GLY A 94 18.82 4.12 -7.66
N LYS A 95 19.07 2.99 -6.98
CA LYS A 95 19.26 1.67 -7.63
C LYS A 95 17.90 1.06 -7.98
N ARG A 96 17.26 1.58 -9.04
CA ARG A 96 15.85 1.27 -9.38
C ARG A 96 15.66 0.26 -10.52
N VAL A 97 16.69 0.01 -11.33
CA VAL A 97 16.60 -0.76 -12.58
C VAL A 97 16.04 -2.18 -12.37
N ASP A 98 16.55 -2.90 -11.38
CA ASP A 98 16.14 -4.29 -11.14
C ASP A 98 14.81 -4.39 -10.37
N HIS A 99 14.37 -3.27 -9.78
CA HIS A 99 13.24 -3.23 -8.87
C HIS A 99 11.95 -2.83 -9.59
N PHE A 100 10.90 -3.60 -9.35
CA PHE A 100 9.57 -3.26 -9.82
C PHE A 100 9.03 -2.05 -9.06
N ARG A 101 8.28 -1.21 -9.76
CA ARG A 101 7.78 0.06 -9.22
C ARG A 101 6.85 -0.22 -8.01
N PRO A 102 7.04 0.41 -6.85
CA PRO A 102 6.38 0.03 -5.59
C PRO A 102 4.85 0.06 -5.67
N LEU A 103 4.27 1.10 -6.28
CA LEU A 103 2.81 1.22 -6.40
C LEU A 103 2.23 0.21 -7.40
N SER A 104 2.91 -0.04 -8.51
CA SER A 104 2.52 -1.09 -9.45
C SER A 104 2.62 -2.47 -8.82
N LEU A 105 3.65 -2.72 -7.99
CA LEU A 105 3.78 -3.97 -7.24
C LEU A 105 2.60 -4.16 -6.31
N LEU A 106 2.26 -3.12 -5.54
CA LEU A 106 1.12 -3.14 -4.63
C LEU A 106 -0.17 -3.42 -5.38
N PHE A 107 -0.44 -2.69 -6.47
CA PHE A 107 -1.67 -2.84 -7.25
C PHE A 107 -1.76 -4.23 -7.87
N LEU A 108 -0.67 -4.73 -8.48
CA LEU A 108 -0.61 -6.05 -9.10
C LEU A 108 -0.85 -7.17 -8.09
N VAL A 109 -0.08 -7.21 -7.00
CA VAL A 109 -0.18 -8.28 -5.99
C VAL A 109 -1.56 -8.27 -5.33
N THR A 110 -2.08 -7.08 -5.01
CA THR A 110 -3.41 -6.94 -4.40
C THR A 110 -4.52 -7.31 -5.37
N GLY A 111 -4.38 -6.95 -6.65
CA GLY A 111 -5.32 -7.32 -7.70
C GLY A 111 -5.36 -8.83 -7.92
N VAL A 112 -4.20 -9.49 -7.96
CA VAL A 112 -4.11 -10.95 -8.02
C VAL A 112 -4.74 -11.59 -6.78
N TYR A 113 -4.45 -11.09 -5.59
CA TYR A 113 -5.09 -11.56 -4.35
C TYR A 113 -6.61 -11.43 -4.40
N ALA A 114 -7.15 -10.27 -4.78
CA ALA A 114 -8.58 -10.04 -4.93
C ALA A 114 -9.21 -10.97 -5.96
N LEU A 115 -8.54 -11.16 -7.11
CA LEU A 115 -9.00 -12.04 -8.18
C LEU A 115 -9.08 -13.49 -7.71
N VAL A 116 -8.04 -14.01 -7.08
CA VAL A 116 -8.02 -15.40 -6.59
C VAL A 116 -9.12 -15.61 -5.55
N CYS A 117 -9.28 -14.68 -4.60
CA CYS A 117 -10.36 -14.76 -3.61
C CYS A 117 -11.76 -14.72 -4.24
N SER A 118 -11.94 -13.89 -5.27
CA SER A 118 -13.21 -13.79 -6.02
C SER A 118 -13.52 -15.06 -6.82
N VAL A 119 -12.53 -15.64 -7.49
CA VAL A 119 -12.69 -16.87 -8.29
C VAL A 119 -12.99 -18.08 -7.40
N LEU A 120 -12.37 -18.14 -6.22
CA LEU A 120 -12.59 -19.22 -5.25
C LEU A 120 -13.85 -18.99 -4.37
N HIS A 121 -14.58 -17.89 -4.55
CA HIS A 121 -15.76 -17.52 -3.76
C HIS A 121 -15.53 -17.61 -2.24
N ILE A 122 -14.39 -17.12 -1.76
CA ILE A 122 -14.03 -17.19 -0.35
C ILE A 122 -14.97 -16.30 0.47
N GLN A 123 -15.67 -16.91 1.44
CA GLN A 123 -16.54 -16.19 2.36
C GLN A 123 -15.72 -15.72 3.56
N PHE A 124 -15.39 -14.43 3.60
CA PHE A 124 -14.56 -13.86 4.68
C PHE A 124 -15.30 -13.68 6.01
N LEU A 125 -16.64 -13.75 5.99
CA LEU A 125 -17.44 -13.69 7.20
C LEU A 125 -17.79 -15.10 7.68
N PRO A 126 -17.79 -15.35 9.01
CA PRO A 126 -18.36 -16.57 9.55
C PRO A 126 -19.87 -16.65 9.27
N PRO A 127 -20.54 -17.79 9.52
CA PRO A 127 -22.00 -17.83 9.51
C PRO A 127 -22.61 -16.86 10.54
N ARG A 128 -23.81 -16.34 10.26
CA ARG A 128 -24.50 -15.39 11.15
C ARG A 128 -24.76 -16.01 12.52
N ASP A 129 -24.29 -15.34 13.58
CA ASP A 129 -24.69 -15.64 14.94
C ASP A 129 -26.13 -15.12 15.18
N PRO A 130 -27.07 -15.96 15.67
CA PRO A 130 -28.41 -15.52 16.04
C PRO A 130 -28.47 -14.32 16.99
N ALA A 131 -27.43 -14.11 17.82
CA ALA A 131 -27.34 -12.98 18.74
C ALA A 131 -27.13 -11.62 18.04
N ILE A 132 -26.67 -11.61 16.79
CA ILE A 132 -26.42 -10.40 16.02
C ILE A 132 -27.69 -10.04 15.22
N PRO A 133 -28.19 -8.79 15.31
CA PRO A 133 -29.34 -8.34 14.52
C PRO A 133 -29.11 -8.52 13.02
N GLU A 134 -30.15 -8.97 12.31
CA GLU A 134 -30.08 -9.21 10.87
C GLU A 134 -29.62 -7.97 10.09
N ALA A 135 -30.11 -6.79 10.44
CA ALA A 135 -29.71 -5.54 9.80
C ALA A 135 -28.20 -5.23 10.00
N VAL A 136 -27.64 -5.52 11.18
CA VAL A 136 -26.20 -5.33 11.45
C VAL A 136 -25.38 -6.35 10.67
N TRP A 137 -25.87 -7.59 10.58
CA TRP A 137 -25.25 -8.64 9.78
C TRP A 137 -25.20 -8.30 8.29
N GLN A 138 -26.33 -7.85 7.73
CA GLN A 138 -26.44 -7.43 6.33
C GLN A 138 -25.55 -6.22 6.02
N MET A 139 -25.45 -5.26 6.95
CA MET A 139 -24.52 -4.14 6.84
C MET A 139 -23.08 -4.65 6.74
N GLN A 140 -22.67 -5.58 7.61
CA GLN A 140 -21.32 -6.17 7.59
C GLN A 140 -21.04 -6.93 6.29
N GLN A 141 -22.01 -7.70 5.77
CA GLN A 141 -21.87 -8.40 4.49
C GLN A 141 -21.72 -7.43 3.31
N THR A 142 -22.55 -6.39 3.27
CA THR A 142 -22.54 -5.38 2.21
C THR A 142 -21.21 -4.61 2.22
N SER A 143 -20.78 -4.15 3.40
CA SER A 143 -19.50 -3.46 3.57
C SER A 143 -18.31 -4.33 3.19
N THR A 144 -18.32 -5.62 3.55
CA THR A 144 -17.23 -6.54 3.20
C THR A 144 -17.19 -6.82 1.70
N THR A 145 -18.35 -7.00 1.07
CA THR A 145 -18.45 -7.20 -0.38
C THR A 145 -17.95 -5.97 -1.13
N PHE A 146 -18.34 -4.78 -0.67
CA PHE A 146 -17.85 -3.51 -1.20
C PHE A 146 -16.33 -3.36 -1.03
N PHE A 147 -15.81 -3.66 0.15
CA PHE A 147 -14.38 -3.62 0.44
C PHE A 147 -13.58 -4.55 -0.48
N MET A 148 -14.03 -5.79 -0.65
CA MET A 148 -13.36 -6.76 -1.53
C MET A 148 -13.41 -6.35 -3.01
N LYS A 149 -14.52 -5.73 -3.45
CA LYS A 149 -14.65 -5.21 -4.82
C LYS A 149 -13.63 -4.11 -5.14
N TYR A 150 -13.34 -3.23 -4.18
CA TYR A 150 -12.43 -2.09 -4.35
C TYR A 150 -11.09 -2.26 -3.60
N LEU A 151 -10.72 -3.51 -3.30
CA LEU A 151 -9.62 -3.83 -2.39
C LEU A 151 -8.31 -3.10 -2.73
N SER A 152 -7.88 -3.14 -3.99
CA SER A 152 -6.66 -2.47 -4.45
C SER A 152 -6.68 -0.96 -4.21
N TRP A 153 -7.82 -0.31 -4.43
CA TRP A 153 -7.98 1.13 -4.20
C TRP A 153 -7.97 1.48 -2.72
N PHE A 154 -8.55 0.64 -1.87
CA PHE A 154 -8.45 0.79 -0.41
C PHE A 154 -7.00 0.74 0.05
N TYR A 155 -6.21 -0.24 -0.39
CA TYR A 155 -4.79 -0.33 -0.03
C TYR A 155 -4.01 0.90 -0.49
N VAL A 156 -4.23 1.38 -1.72
CA VAL A 156 -3.58 2.61 -2.21
C VAL A 156 -3.97 3.82 -1.37
N ALA A 157 -5.24 3.96 -0.99
CA ALA A 157 -5.73 5.04 -0.14
C ALA A 157 -5.18 4.98 1.29
N MET A 158 -4.85 3.79 1.81
CA MET A 158 -4.24 3.60 3.12
C MET A 158 -2.74 3.91 3.16
N VAL A 159 -2.02 3.78 2.03
CA VAL A 159 -0.57 4.02 1.96
C VAL A 159 -0.16 5.39 2.51
N PRO A 160 -0.82 6.51 2.19
CA PRO A 160 -0.53 7.81 2.79
C PRO A 160 -0.62 7.83 4.32
N VAL A 161 -1.60 7.13 4.89
CA VAL A 161 -1.78 7.04 6.35
C VAL A 161 -0.60 6.27 6.97
N TRP A 162 -0.23 5.13 6.39
CA TRP A 162 0.97 4.38 6.84
C TRP A 162 2.25 5.18 6.65
N ALA A 163 2.39 5.93 5.56
CA ALA A 163 3.54 6.77 5.29
C ALA A 163 3.67 7.90 6.32
N LEU A 164 2.54 8.46 6.79
CA LEU A 164 2.54 9.47 7.84
C LEU A 164 3.03 8.87 9.17
N MET A 165 2.53 7.68 9.53
CA MET A 165 3.00 6.97 10.72
C MET A 165 4.48 6.61 10.61
N ALA A 166 4.90 6.16 9.42
CA ALA A 166 6.28 5.87 9.12
C ALA A 166 7.16 7.12 9.28
N ARG A 167 6.74 8.27 8.76
CA ARG A 167 7.48 9.53 8.88
C ARG A 167 7.68 9.96 10.33
N TRP A 168 6.70 9.69 11.19
CA TRP A 168 6.80 9.97 12.63
C TRP A 168 7.80 9.05 13.32
N PHE A 169 7.62 7.73 13.22
CA PHE A 169 8.43 6.76 13.96
C PHE A 169 9.83 6.52 13.36
N LEU A 170 9.98 6.67 12.04
CA LEU A 170 11.25 6.55 11.33
C LEU A 170 11.98 7.89 11.17
N ARG A 171 11.58 8.95 11.89
CA ARG A 171 12.22 10.29 11.84
C ARG A 171 13.73 10.27 12.04
N ARG A 172 14.25 9.30 12.81
CA ARG A 172 15.70 9.12 13.04
C ARG A 172 16.46 8.52 11.85
N GLY A 173 15.75 7.94 10.89
CA GLY A 173 16.32 7.40 9.65
C GLY A 173 16.47 8.44 8.54
N GLY A 174 16.08 9.70 8.74
CA GLY A 174 16.28 10.78 7.76
C GLY A 174 15.35 10.76 6.55
N TYR A 175 14.32 9.92 6.56
CA TYR A 175 13.38 9.77 5.45
C TYR A 175 12.42 10.96 5.32
N ASN A 176 12.22 11.44 4.09
CA ASN A 176 11.17 12.40 3.76
C ASN A 176 9.80 11.69 3.56
N TYR A 177 8.72 12.45 3.41
CA TYR A 177 7.38 11.84 3.28
C TYR A 177 7.21 11.03 1.98
N ALA A 178 7.82 11.48 0.87
CA ALA A 178 7.81 10.76 -0.41
C ALA A 178 8.52 9.39 -0.31
N GLU A 179 9.66 9.35 0.37
CA GLU A 179 10.40 8.13 0.69
C GLU A 179 9.56 7.21 1.59
N CYS A 180 8.85 7.77 2.59
CA CYS A 180 7.93 7.01 3.44
C CYS A 180 6.73 6.42 2.68
N LEU A 181 6.21 7.10 1.67
CA LEU A 181 5.16 6.57 0.78
C LEU A 181 5.65 5.35 0.00
N ILE A 182 6.88 5.39 -0.52
CA ILE A 182 7.49 4.26 -1.22
C ILE A 182 7.77 3.10 -0.27
N ILE A 183 8.30 3.38 0.92
CA ILE A 183 8.49 2.40 1.99
C ILE A 183 7.16 1.69 2.29
N ALA A 184 6.09 2.46 2.55
CA ALA A 184 4.78 1.94 2.89
C ALA A 184 4.21 1.10 1.74
N ALA A 185 4.27 1.58 0.49
CA ALA A 185 3.81 0.85 -0.68
C ALA A 185 4.51 -0.52 -0.83
N PHE A 186 5.84 -0.56 -0.71
CA PHE A 186 6.60 -1.81 -0.81
C PHE A 186 6.25 -2.79 0.32
N ILE A 187 6.20 -2.33 1.57
CA ILE A 187 5.90 -3.20 2.70
C ILE A 187 4.48 -3.75 2.59
N THR A 188 3.50 -2.90 2.27
CA THR A 188 2.10 -3.31 2.06
C THR A 188 1.97 -4.31 0.91
N ALA A 189 2.71 -4.12 -0.19
CA ALA A 189 2.69 -5.07 -1.31
C ALA A 189 3.15 -6.47 -0.87
N ILE A 190 4.17 -6.57 -0.03
CA ILE A 190 4.67 -7.86 0.46
C ILE A 190 3.75 -8.47 1.51
N CYS A 191 3.13 -7.65 2.37
CA CYS A 191 2.07 -8.13 3.26
C CYS A 191 0.91 -8.75 2.46
N ASN A 192 0.51 -8.12 1.35
CA ASN A 192 -0.52 -8.68 0.45
C ASN A 192 -0.02 -9.91 -0.32
N PHE A 193 1.28 -9.99 -0.62
CA PHE A 193 1.87 -11.22 -1.16
C PHE A 193 1.77 -12.38 -0.16
N PHE A 194 1.99 -12.15 1.13
CA PHE A 194 1.73 -13.16 2.14
C PHE A 194 0.25 -13.50 2.28
N ALA A 195 -0.65 -12.52 2.10
CA ALA A 195 -2.09 -12.78 2.09
C ALA A 195 -2.47 -13.70 0.92
N LEU A 196 -1.89 -13.47 -0.26
CA LEU A 196 -2.03 -14.34 -1.42
C LEU A 196 -1.54 -15.77 -1.13
N LEU A 197 -0.39 -15.93 -0.48
CA LEU A 197 0.11 -17.26 -0.09
C LEU A 197 -0.74 -17.94 0.98
N TYR A 198 -1.49 -17.17 1.78
CA TYR A 198 -2.37 -17.68 2.83
C TYR A 198 -3.76 -18.09 2.32
N VAL A 199 -4.10 -17.75 1.08
CA VAL A 199 -5.40 -18.08 0.46
C VAL A 199 -5.82 -19.55 0.59
N PRO A 200 -4.94 -20.56 0.41
CA PRO A 200 -5.34 -21.97 0.57
C PRO A 200 -5.90 -22.29 1.97
N VAL A 201 -5.38 -21.63 3.01
CA VAL A 201 -5.88 -21.78 4.38
C VAL A 201 -7.26 -21.13 4.51
N LEU A 202 -7.45 -19.94 3.95
CA LEU A 202 -8.75 -19.26 3.93
C LEU A 202 -9.79 -20.08 3.17
N TYR A 203 -9.43 -20.66 2.03
CA TYR A 203 -10.29 -21.54 1.26
C TYR A 203 -10.73 -22.77 2.08
N ARG A 204 -9.79 -23.41 2.81
CA ARG A 204 -10.09 -24.57 3.66
C ARG A 204 -11.09 -24.30 4.78
N TYR A 205 -11.13 -23.08 5.31
CA TYR A 205 -12.05 -22.67 6.37
C TYR A 205 -13.26 -21.87 5.87
N SER A 206 -13.36 -21.61 4.57
CA SER A 206 -14.45 -20.84 3.96
C SER A 206 -15.82 -21.42 4.34
N GLY A 207 -16.75 -20.58 4.79
CA GLY A 207 -18.09 -20.98 5.23
C GLY A 207 -18.17 -21.67 6.60
N THR A 208 -17.05 -21.87 7.29
CA THR A 208 -17.02 -22.42 8.65
C THR A 208 -16.96 -21.29 9.70
N PRO A 209 -17.41 -21.51 10.95
CA PRO A 209 -17.23 -20.54 12.04
C PRO A 209 -15.77 -20.17 12.31
N HIS A 210 -14.82 -21.04 11.93
CA HIS A 210 -13.40 -20.85 12.15
C HIS A 210 -12.73 -19.87 11.16
N ILE A 211 -13.42 -19.42 10.11
CA ILE A 211 -12.85 -18.48 9.14
C ILE A 211 -12.42 -17.16 9.80
N GLY A 212 -13.18 -16.70 10.81
CA GLY A 212 -12.83 -15.51 11.59
C GLY A 212 -11.53 -15.71 12.36
N THR A 213 -11.37 -16.86 13.03
CA THR A 213 -10.14 -17.21 13.75
C THR A 213 -8.95 -17.33 12.80
N ALA A 214 -9.11 -17.99 11.65
CA ALA A 214 -8.06 -18.10 10.63
C ALA A 214 -7.62 -16.70 10.12
N SER A 215 -8.59 -15.82 9.87
CA SER A 215 -8.32 -14.44 9.43
C SER A 215 -7.56 -13.63 10.50
N VAL A 216 -7.91 -13.77 11.78
CA VAL A 216 -7.21 -13.09 12.88
C VAL A 216 -5.81 -13.65 13.08
N LEU A 217 -5.64 -14.98 13.00
CA LEU A 217 -4.32 -15.61 13.13
C LEU A 217 -3.34 -15.16 12.04
N PHE A 218 -3.84 -14.87 10.84
CA PHE A 218 -3.03 -14.34 9.75
C PHE A 218 -2.42 -12.95 10.04
N ILE A 219 -3.00 -12.18 10.96
CA ILE A 219 -2.44 -10.88 11.36
C ILE A 219 -1.05 -11.06 11.99
N LEU A 220 -0.80 -12.15 12.73
CA LEU A 220 0.47 -12.37 13.44
C LEU A 220 1.70 -12.38 12.51
N PRO A 221 1.79 -13.23 11.46
CA PRO A 221 2.93 -13.21 10.55
C PRO A 221 3.07 -11.89 9.78
N VAL A 222 1.95 -11.24 9.43
CA VAL A 222 1.97 -9.93 8.76
C VAL A 222 2.58 -8.86 9.65
N VAL A 223 2.15 -8.81 10.92
CA VAL A 223 2.68 -7.86 11.92
C VAL A 223 4.15 -8.14 12.19
N ALA A 224 4.54 -9.41 12.33
CA ALA A 224 5.93 -9.79 12.52
C ALA A 224 6.81 -9.32 11.36
N TYR A 225 6.39 -9.57 10.12
CA TYR A 225 7.12 -9.11 8.94
C TYR A 225 7.18 -7.58 8.85
N ALA A 226 6.05 -6.88 9.00
CA ALA A 226 6.02 -5.44 8.91
C ALA A 226 6.89 -4.78 9.98
N THR A 227 6.85 -5.30 11.21
CA THR A 227 7.70 -4.87 12.33
C THR A 227 9.17 -5.01 11.97
N TRP A 228 9.57 -6.17 11.45
CA TRP A 228 10.93 -6.42 11.02
C TRP A 228 11.34 -5.52 9.84
N ALA A 229 10.47 -5.36 8.84
CA ALA A 229 10.74 -4.54 7.66
C ALA A 229 10.96 -3.07 8.02
N TYR A 230 10.02 -2.45 8.75
CA TYR A 230 10.17 -1.08 9.22
C TYR A 230 11.36 -0.94 10.20
N GLY A 231 11.54 -1.86 11.14
CA GLY A 231 12.66 -1.82 12.07
C GLY A 231 14.03 -1.94 11.37
N SER A 232 14.12 -2.74 10.31
CA SER A 232 15.34 -2.94 9.53
C SER A 232 15.77 -1.68 8.74
N LEU A 233 14.85 -0.74 8.48
CA LEU A 233 15.17 0.55 7.87
C LEU A 233 16.03 1.43 8.78
N LEU A 234 15.91 1.26 10.11
CA LEU A 234 16.70 1.97 11.11
C LEU A 234 18.04 1.27 11.40
N ALA A 235 18.40 0.22 10.66
CA ALA A 235 19.60 -0.56 10.95
C ALA A 235 20.91 0.25 10.88
N HIS A 236 20.94 1.30 10.06
CA HIS A 236 22.08 2.22 9.90
C HIS A 236 22.19 3.26 11.03
N THR A 237 21.20 3.36 11.91
CA THR A 237 21.18 4.33 13.02
C THR A 237 21.81 3.75 14.29
N SER A 238 22.22 4.59 15.24
CA SER A 238 22.80 4.17 16.53
C SER A 238 21.81 3.55 17.52
N LEU A 239 20.56 3.27 17.12
CA LEU A 239 19.53 2.70 18.00
C LEU A 239 19.81 1.23 18.33
N SER A 240 19.45 0.79 19.54
CA SER A 240 19.43 -0.63 19.89
C SER A 240 18.38 -1.41 19.08
N LEU A 241 18.59 -2.71 18.90
CA LEU A 241 17.67 -3.59 18.16
C LEU A 241 16.23 -3.49 18.70
N ALA A 242 16.07 -3.55 20.02
CA ALA A 242 14.76 -3.46 20.67
C ALA A 242 14.01 -2.17 20.29
N ARG A 243 14.70 -1.03 20.29
CA ARG A 243 14.10 0.26 19.93
C ARG A 243 13.73 0.33 18.44
N ARG A 244 14.54 -0.25 17.56
CA ARG A 244 14.25 -0.33 16.12
C ARG A 244 12.98 -1.16 15.87
N MET A 245 12.87 -2.32 16.53
CA MET A 245 11.69 -3.18 16.42
C MET A 245 10.44 -2.52 17.00
N TRP A 246 10.57 -1.83 18.15
CA TRP A 246 9.47 -1.06 18.72
C TRP A 246 8.95 0.03 17.77
N CYS A 247 9.85 0.81 17.15
CA CYS A 247 9.47 1.81 16.15
C CYS A 247 8.74 1.15 14.96
N GLY A 248 9.21 0.01 14.48
CA GLY A 248 8.57 -0.72 13.39
C GLY A 248 7.17 -1.23 13.75
N PHE A 249 7.04 -1.85 14.93
CA PHE A 249 5.76 -2.35 15.44
C PHE A 249 4.75 -1.21 15.61
N MET A 250 5.14 -0.11 16.25
CA MET A 250 4.27 1.06 16.44
C MET A 250 3.85 1.71 15.12
N THR A 251 4.76 1.78 14.13
CA THR A 251 4.43 2.30 12.79
C THR A 251 3.30 1.51 12.16
N TYR A 252 3.40 0.18 12.16
CA TYR A 252 2.42 -0.69 11.53
C TYR A 252 1.11 -0.73 12.32
N MET A 253 1.19 -0.90 13.65
CA MET A 253 0.01 -0.97 14.53
C MET A 253 -0.81 0.32 14.55
N LEU A 254 -0.16 1.48 14.69
CA LEU A 254 -0.89 2.73 14.72
C LEU A 254 -1.50 3.05 13.35
N GLY A 255 -0.78 2.77 12.27
CA GLY A 255 -1.33 2.90 10.92
C GLY A 255 -2.53 1.99 10.69
N TYR A 256 -2.42 0.71 11.08
CA TYR A 256 -3.52 -0.24 11.00
C TYR A 256 -4.74 0.21 11.82
N LEU A 257 -4.53 0.65 13.06
CA LEU A 257 -5.60 1.15 13.93
C LEU A 257 -6.31 2.36 13.32
N VAL A 258 -5.57 3.35 12.81
CA VAL A 258 -6.14 4.54 12.18
C VAL A 258 -6.96 4.16 10.95
N CYS A 259 -6.45 3.26 10.10
CA CYS A 259 -7.16 2.79 8.91
C CYS A 259 -8.43 2.02 9.25
N VAL A 260 -8.41 1.14 10.26
CA VAL A 260 -9.60 0.39 10.72
C VAL A 260 -10.64 1.35 11.29
N LEU A 261 -10.23 2.28 12.17
CA LEU A 261 -11.14 3.28 12.72
C LEU A 261 -11.77 4.15 11.63
N ALA A 262 -11.00 4.55 10.62
CA ALA A 262 -11.54 5.29 9.48
C ALA A 262 -12.61 4.48 8.73
N ILE A 263 -12.35 3.22 8.39
CA ILE A 263 -13.33 2.35 7.71
C ILE A 263 -14.59 2.16 8.54
N VAL A 264 -14.43 1.85 9.84
CA VAL A 264 -15.54 1.64 10.76
C VAL A 264 -16.38 2.91 10.85
N CYS A 265 -15.77 4.05 11.15
CA CYS A 265 -16.46 5.33 11.25
C CYS A 265 -17.20 5.68 9.96
N THR A 266 -16.58 5.52 8.79
CA THR A 266 -17.24 5.77 7.49
C THR A 266 -18.41 4.81 7.27
N THR A 267 -18.25 3.52 7.57
CA THR A 267 -19.31 2.52 7.42
C THR A 267 -20.53 2.85 8.27
N TYR A 268 -20.32 3.18 9.54
CA TYR A 268 -21.39 3.55 10.46
C TYR A 268 -22.00 4.91 10.13
N ALA A 269 -21.20 5.89 9.68
CA ALA A 269 -21.70 7.19 9.26
C ALA A 269 -22.62 7.08 8.03
N LEU A 270 -22.27 6.24 7.06
CA LEU A 270 -23.09 6.00 5.86
C LEU A 270 -24.37 5.20 6.15
N ASN A 271 -24.37 4.35 7.19
CA ASN A 271 -25.48 3.46 7.55
C ASN A 271 -26.14 3.84 8.89
N TRP A 272 -26.06 5.11 9.29
CA TRP A 272 -26.47 5.54 10.63
C TRP A 272 -27.95 5.28 10.94
N SER A 273 -28.84 5.51 9.96
CA SER A 273 -30.28 5.31 10.11
C SER A 273 -30.65 3.84 10.35
N THR A 274 -30.14 2.95 9.49
CA THR A 274 -30.39 1.51 9.56
C THR A 274 -29.83 0.91 10.84
N PHE A 275 -28.62 1.33 11.25
CA PHE A 275 -28.04 0.91 12.52
C PHE A 275 -28.87 1.33 13.73
N LYS A 276 -29.34 2.59 13.75
CA LYS A 276 -30.15 3.12 14.85
C LYS A 276 -31.48 2.36 14.99
N GLU A 277 -32.10 2.00 13.87
CA GLU A 277 -33.34 1.22 13.87
C GLU A 277 -33.12 -0.22 14.34
N ALA A 278 -32.05 -0.87 13.86
CA ALA A 278 -31.67 -2.22 14.28
C ALA A 278 -31.44 -2.32 15.80
N MET A 279 -30.71 -1.36 16.37
CA MET A 279 -30.46 -1.30 17.82
C MET A 279 -31.76 -1.14 18.62
N ARG A 280 -32.69 -0.30 18.17
CA ARG A 280 -33.99 -0.14 18.84
C ARG A 280 -34.81 -1.43 18.82
N GLN A 281 -34.80 -2.15 17.69
CA GLN A 281 -35.52 -3.42 17.57
C GLN A 281 -34.92 -4.50 18.47
N GLN A 282 -33.60 -4.59 18.55
CA GLN A 282 -32.93 -5.56 19.42
C GLN A 282 -33.23 -5.31 20.91
N VAL A 283 -33.20 -4.05 21.35
CA VAL A 283 -33.56 -3.68 22.74
C VAL A 283 -35.01 -4.07 23.04
N LYS A 284 -35.95 -3.81 22.12
CA LYS A 284 -37.35 -4.23 22.28
C LYS A 284 -37.48 -5.75 22.42
N GLN A 285 -36.81 -6.52 21.56
CA GLN A 285 -36.84 -7.98 21.60
C GLN A 285 -36.25 -8.53 22.90
N GLN A 286 -35.16 -7.96 23.40
CA GLN A 286 -34.58 -8.34 24.69
C GLN A 286 -35.53 -8.04 25.85
N MET A 287 -36.18 -6.87 25.86
CA MET A 287 -37.18 -6.53 26.88
C MET A 287 -38.37 -7.49 26.85
N GLU A 288 -38.88 -7.86 25.67
CA GLU A 288 -39.96 -8.83 25.53
C GLU A 288 -39.55 -10.24 26.00
N GLN A 289 -38.33 -10.69 25.67
CA GLN A 289 -37.81 -11.97 26.13
C GLN A 289 -37.65 -12.01 27.65
N GLN A 290 -37.11 -10.94 28.26
CA GLN A 290 -36.98 -10.83 29.70
C GLN A 290 -38.36 -10.81 30.39
N ALA A 291 -39.33 -10.08 29.84
CA ALA A 291 -40.69 -10.04 30.38
C ALA A 291 -41.39 -11.41 30.29
N ARG A 292 -41.17 -12.16 29.20
CA ARG A 292 -41.68 -13.54 29.06
C ARG A 292 -41.02 -14.50 30.05
N ALA A 293 -39.69 -14.41 30.22
CA ALA A 293 -38.96 -15.23 31.18
C ALA A 293 -39.42 -14.95 32.63
N ALA A 294 -39.56 -13.68 33.00
CA ALA A 294 -40.05 -13.28 34.32
C ALA A 294 -41.47 -13.82 34.62
N LYS A 295 -42.37 -13.79 33.63
CA LYS A 295 -43.70 -14.40 33.74
C LYS A 295 -43.66 -15.92 33.90
N ALA A 296 -42.71 -16.60 33.26
CA ALA A 296 -42.57 -18.06 33.34
C ALA A 296 -41.99 -18.53 34.69
N THR A 297 -41.19 -17.69 35.36
CA THR A 297 -40.62 -17.98 36.70
C THR A 297 -41.50 -17.52 37.86
N ALA A 298 -42.64 -16.87 37.60
CA ALA A 298 -43.54 -16.46 38.66
C ALA A 298 -44.21 -17.70 39.31
N PRO A 299 -44.13 -17.88 40.65
CA PRO A 299 -44.73 -19.03 41.30
C PRO A 299 -46.25 -19.00 41.12
N THR A 300 -46.82 -20.16 40.79
CA THR A 300 -48.27 -20.33 40.63
C THR A 300 -48.96 -19.99 41.95
N PRO A 301 -49.94 -19.07 41.97
CA PRO A 301 -50.69 -18.79 43.19
C PRO A 301 -51.45 -20.06 43.61
N GLN A 302 -51.20 -20.51 44.84
CA GLN A 302 -51.89 -21.62 45.51
C GLN A 302 -53.33 -21.24 45.88
#